data_AF-A0A256IPU9-F1
#
_entry.id   AF-A0A256IPU9-F1
#
_cell.length_a   1.000
_cell.length_b   1.000
_cell.length_c   1.000
_cell.angle_alpha   90.00
_cell.angle_beta   90.00
_cell.angle_gamma   90.00
#
_symmetry.space_group_name_H-M   'P 1'
#
loop_
_entity.id
_entity.type
_entity.pdbx_description
1 polymer ?
#
loop_
_entity_poly.entity_id
_entity_poly.type
_entity_poly.pdbx_seq_one_letter_code
_entity_poly.pdbx_strand_id
1 'polypeptide(L)'
;MPCSECSHLLILDHENEKLVCPNCLDIQIADQDEIEEKVRRDRQFFRDENLVQLIQEYDKGHLLLYLIERLNKISYSFYENRRLKMREFAYINYLIKIVYSADESSFGDKYLDRGDELDEVIDTLLSTQAKLVRALKHVEDRFRLCIEYPVPMSDAKFLFGDYDLRDTEYRYCFQRCLKSLIGGREEELGLFDKTHEQIRNFERPSSDDIDTLEDFGDTFYGFILSMLFIASADNTVGDIYGTMMPDHVSVFDLSDLFDRIDGQFVNEDGEVMLQDSKLGWTTEEELTQAGEDTFSDDWEKVQEYVVVGEDNLDAHPFLFEVTINVPYYQQQGRPPKTREQTRFIYPRWYAQLLRYQIFPLLRNGNADSGHEILNTVATRRGKQFEENLYGYLTDQGFECYHSAEIPGEDSSEIDLLVVNDEEGELWFIECKYLMPEILMNTAEGVEDLNAKFDHKVFNIEADRYEGSPTGLPFPEKVETWLRLNPADRFTAQNKDGKEMEHEMKGGWQDLKVRKMVVSNLVPSYIQKDTVEFRTDMELLEMIEDEDDVYTVEY
;
A
#
# COMPACT_ATOMS: atom_id res chain seq x y z
N MET A 1 15.18 13.34 4.72
CA MET A 1 16.10 14.25 5.42
C MET A 1 16.59 15.27 4.42
N PRO A 2 16.21 16.54 4.58
CA PRO A 2 16.81 17.58 3.76
C PRO A 2 18.33 17.63 4.03
N CYS A 3 19.12 17.99 3.02
CA CYS A 3 20.58 18.12 3.09
C CYS A 3 21.01 18.80 4.41
N SER A 4 21.97 18.19 5.11
CA SER A 4 22.44 18.70 6.40
C SER A 4 23.07 20.09 6.32
N GLU A 5 23.56 20.49 5.16
CA GLU A 5 24.20 21.79 4.93
C GLU A 5 23.21 22.90 4.52
N CYS A 6 22.29 22.60 3.60
CA CYS A 6 21.43 23.62 2.97
C CYS A 6 19.92 23.32 3.06
N SER A 7 19.56 22.24 3.74
CA SER A 7 18.19 21.78 3.94
C SER A 7 17.37 21.57 2.65
N HIS A 8 18.03 21.36 1.52
CA HIS A 8 17.35 21.00 0.27
C HIS A 8 17.05 19.50 0.18
N LEU A 9 15.96 19.17 -0.51
CA LEU A 9 15.58 17.79 -0.81
C LEU A 9 16.68 17.08 -1.60
N LEU A 10 16.97 15.83 -1.23
CA LEU A 10 17.97 15.00 -1.90
C LEU A 10 17.35 14.33 -3.14
N ILE A 11 18.17 14.14 -4.17
CA ILE A 11 17.81 13.41 -5.41
C ILE A 11 18.60 12.11 -5.52
N LEU A 12 18.04 11.16 -6.27
CA LEU A 12 18.67 9.87 -6.52
C LEU A 12 19.64 9.97 -7.69
N ASP A 13 20.89 9.62 -7.41
CA ASP A 13 21.89 9.29 -8.40
C ASP A 13 21.97 7.77 -8.55
N HIS A 14 21.24 7.26 -9.54
CA HIS A 14 21.23 5.83 -9.86
C HIS A 14 22.56 5.30 -10.39
N GLU A 15 23.44 6.15 -10.94
CA GLU A 15 24.72 5.68 -11.48
C GLU A 15 25.72 5.37 -10.37
N ASN A 16 25.63 6.12 -9.26
CA ASN A 16 26.54 5.99 -8.12
C ASN A 16 25.87 5.42 -6.86
N GLU A 17 24.60 5.02 -6.97
CA GLU A 17 23.78 4.44 -5.89
C GLU A 17 23.76 5.33 -4.63
N LYS A 18 23.49 6.63 -4.85
CA LYS A 18 23.56 7.66 -3.81
C LYS A 18 22.39 8.61 -3.81
N LEU A 19 22.08 9.14 -2.61
CA LEU A 19 21.30 10.36 -2.44
C LEU A 19 22.25 11.55 -2.44
N VAL A 20 22.02 12.50 -3.34
CA VAL A 20 22.88 13.68 -3.50
C VAL A 20 22.10 14.98 -3.33
N CYS A 21 22.76 16.00 -2.81
CA CYS A 21 22.16 17.33 -2.70
C CYS A 21 22.33 18.10 -4.02
N PRO A 22 21.24 18.41 -4.74
CA PRO A 22 21.35 19.15 -6.00
C PRO A 22 21.96 20.55 -5.80
N ASN A 23 21.63 21.22 -4.70
CA ASN A 23 22.14 22.56 -4.43
C ASN A 23 23.64 22.58 -4.07
N CYS A 24 24.13 21.63 -3.27
CA CYS A 24 25.56 21.54 -2.95
C CYS A 24 26.41 21.13 -4.17
N LEU A 25 25.82 20.38 -5.10
CA LEU A 25 26.45 19.99 -6.36
C LEU A 25 26.26 20.99 -7.52
N ASP A 26 25.67 22.17 -7.26
CA ASP A 26 25.38 23.20 -8.27
C ASP A 26 24.55 22.66 -9.46
N ILE A 27 23.66 21.71 -9.18
CA ILE A 27 22.71 21.14 -10.14
C ILE A 27 21.52 22.08 -10.24
N GLN A 28 21.30 22.63 -11.42
CA GLN A 28 20.22 23.59 -11.67
C GLN A 28 18.86 22.88 -11.71
N ILE A 29 18.06 23.10 -10.67
CA ILE A 29 16.66 22.69 -10.62
C ILE A 29 15.82 23.75 -11.34
N ALA A 30 14.87 23.30 -12.15
CA ALA A 30 13.94 24.17 -12.86
C ALA A 30 13.08 25.01 -11.90
N ASP A 31 12.72 26.21 -12.34
CA ASP A 31 11.86 27.11 -11.56
C ASP A 31 10.48 26.48 -11.30
N GLN A 32 10.04 26.54 -10.04
CA GLN A 32 8.81 25.87 -9.62
C GLN A 32 7.56 26.46 -10.29
N ASP A 33 7.50 27.77 -10.50
CA ASP A 33 6.34 28.41 -11.14
C ASP A 33 6.23 27.98 -12.61
N GLU A 34 7.36 27.86 -13.32
CA GLU A 34 7.41 27.33 -14.68
C GLU A 34 6.93 25.87 -14.74
N ILE A 35 7.42 25.03 -13.82
CA ILE A 35 7.03 23.63 -13.73
C ILE A 35 5.53 23.49 -13.46
N GLU A 36 4.98 24.24 -12.51
CA GLU A 36 3.55 24.22 -12.19
C GLU A 36 2.69 24.66 -13.39
N GLU A 37 3.13 25.66 -14.17
CA GLU A 37 2.46 26.06 -15.40
C GLU A 37 2.46 24.94 -16.45
N LYS A 38 3.60 24.28 -16.67
CA LYS A 38 3.72 23.17 -17.62
C LYS A 38 2.92 21.94 -17.17
N VAL A 39 2.95 21.59 -15.89
CA VAL A 39 2.12 20.51 -15.32
C VAL A 39 0.63 20.80 -15.57
N ARG A 40 0.19 22.03 -15.29
CA ARG A 40 -1.20 22.44 -15.50
C ARG A 40 -1.61 22.38 -16.97
N ARG A 41 -0.73 22.82 -17.88
CA ARG A 41 -0.91 22.74 -19.34
C ARG A 41 -1.03 21.28 -19.78
N ASP A 42 -0.08 20.44 -19.38
CA ASP A 42 0.00 19.06 -19.84
C ASP A 42 -1.16 18.21 -19.30
N ARG A 43 -1.61 18.48 -18.08
CA ARG A 43 -2.82 17.88 -17.48
C ARG A 43 -4.07 18.15 -18.32
N GLN A 44 -4.12 19.23 -19.11
CA GLN A 44 -5.27 19.48 -20.00
C GLN A 44 -5.43 18.40 -21.08
N PHE A 45 -4.34 17.76 -21.52
CA PHE A 45 -4.42 16.68 -22.49
C PHE A 45 -4.98 15.39 -21.88
N PHE A 46 -4.84 15.20 -20.57
CA PHE A 46 -5.25 14.00 -19.84
C PHE A 46 -6.57 14.15 -19.08
N ARG A 47 -7.38 15.17 -19.40
CA ARG A 47 -8.71 15.31 -18.82
C ARG A 47 -9.61 14.17 -19.24
N ASP A 48 -10.54 13.82 -18.35
CA ASP A 48 -11.50 12.75 -18.52
C ASP A 48 -12.22 12.81 -19.88
N GLU A 49 -12.60 14.00 -20.36
CA GLU A 49 -13.28 14.12 -21.66
C GLU A 49 -12.42 13.68 -22.85
N ASN A 50 -11.09 13.88 -22.78
CA ASN A 50 -10.17 13.41 -23.82
C ASN A 50 -9.93 11.90 -23.73
N LEU A 51 -9.99 11.33 -22.52
CA LEU A 51 -9.86 9.89 -22.30
C LEU A 51 -11.09 9.15 -22.82
N VAL A 52 -12.29 9.68 -22.55
CA VAL A 52 -13.56 9.15 -23.07
C VAL A 52 -13.54 9.07 -24.59
N GLN A 53 -12.98 10.07 -25.28
CA GLN A 53 -12.93 10.07 -26.75
C GLN A 53 -12.24 8.83 -27.36
N LEU A 54 -11.37 8.16 -26.61
CA LEU A 54 -10.68 6.95 -27.05
C LEU A 54 -11.56 5.68 -26.98
N ILE A 55 -12.64 5.72 -26.21
CA ILE A 55 -13.55 4.59 -25.95
C ILE A 55 -15.01 4.90 -26.29
N GLN A 56 -15.31 6.12 -26.75
CA GLN A 56 -16.67 6.58 -27.04
C GLN A 56 -17.34 5.90 -28.24
N GLU A 57 -16.61 5.13 -29.05
CA GLU A 57 -17.21 4.43 -30.19
C GLU A 57 -18.02 3.18 -29.80
N TYR A 58 -17.83 2.68 -28.57
CA TYR A 58 -18.51 1.52 -28.03
C TYR A 58 -19.80 1.90 -27.31
N ASP A 59 -20.71 0.93 -27.18
CA ASP A 59 -21.91 1.07 -26.33
C ASP A 59 -21.52 1.18 -24.86
N LYS A 60 -22.09 2.18 -24.15
CA LYS A 60 -21.73 2.52 -22.76
C LYS A 60 -21.96 1.35 -21.81
N GLY A 61 -23.15 0.73 -21.85
CA GLY A 61 -23.50 -0.39 -20.98
C GLY A 61 -22.61 -1.61 -21.20
N HIS A 62 -22.30 -1.94 -22.46
CA HIS A 62 -21.39 -3.04 -22.77
C HIS A 62 -19.95 -2.76 -22.36
N LEU A 63 -19.48 -1.52 -22.50
CA LEU A 63 -18.16 -1.10 -22.06
C LEU A 63 -18.03 -1.21 -20.52
N LEU A 64 -19.03 -0.76 -19.77
CA LEU A 64 -19.09 -0.92 -18.32
C LEU A 64 -19.02 -2.40 -17.92
N LEU A 65 -19.86 -3.25 -18.52
CA LEU A 65 -19.84 -4.70 -18.28
C LEU A 65 -18.46 -5.30 -18.56
N TYR A 66 -17.81 -4.91 -19.66
CA TYR A 66 -16.48 -5.40 -20.00
C TYR A 66 -15.42 -4.98 -18.96
N LEU A 67 -15.44 -3.72 -18.49
CA LEU A 67 -14.51 -3.23 -17.48
C LEU A 67 -14.72 -3.94 -16.13
N ILE A 68 -15.97 -4.14 -15.71
CA ILE A 68 -16.33 -4.86 -14.48
C ILE A 68 -15.92 -6.35 -14.59
N GLU A 69 -16.13 -6.98 -15.75
CA GLU A 69 -15.69 -8.36 -16.02
C GLU A 69 -14.16 -8.47 -15.91
N ARG A 70 -13.44 -7.49 -16.44
CA ARG A 70 -11.98 -7.44 -16.39
C ARG A 70 -11.47 -7.30 -14.96
N LEU A 71 -12.06 -6.41 -14.17
CA LEU A 71 -11.83 -6.28 -12.73
C LEU A 71 -11.98 -7.63 -12.02
N ASN A 72 -13.12 -8.30 -12.21
CA ASN A 72 -13.39 -9.57 -11.54
C ASN A 72 -12.39 -10.68 -11.93
N LYS A 73 -11.94 -10.72 -13.19
CA LYS A 73 -10.91 -11.67 -13.65
C LYS A 73 -9.55 -11.43 -12.99
N ILE A 74 -9.13 -10.18 -12.87
CA ILE A 74 -7.86 -9.83 -12.23
C ILE A 74 -7.91 -10.21 -10.76
N SER A 75 -9.03 -9.92 -10.09
CA SER A 75 -9.27 -10.32 -8.70
C SER A 75 -9.30 -11.83 -8.53
N TYR A 76 -9.91 -12.59 -9.44
CA TYR A 76 -9.85 -14.05 -9.41
C TYR A 76 -8.42 -14.58 -9.50
N SER A 77 -7.60 -14.00 -10.38
CA SER A 77 -6.20 -14.44 -10.53
C SER A 77 -5.41 -14.34 -9.23
N PHE A 78 -5.70 -13.32 -8.40
CA PHE A 78 -5.10 -13.21 -7.07
C PHE A 78 -5.44 -14.39 -6.16
N TYR A 79 -6.66 -14.91 -6.20
CA TYR A 79 -7.02 -16.11 -5.42
C TYR A 79 -6.33 -17.39 -5.92
N GLU A 80 -6.02 -17.46 -7.22
CA GLU A 80 -5.34 -18.64 -7.79
C GLU A 80 -3.82 -18.64 -7.55
N ASN A 81 -3.18 -17.47 -7.64
CA ASN A 81 -1.72 -17.38 -7.68
C ASN A 81 -1.10 -16.35 -6.72
N ARG A 82 -1.91 -15.71 -5.86
CA ARG A 82 -1.53 -14.64 -4.93
C ARG A 82 -0.90 -13.40 -5.59
N ARG A 83 -1.04 -13.24 -6.91
CA ARG A 83 -0.53 -12.08 -7.65
C ARG A 83 -1.67 -11.14 -8.00
N LEU A 84 -1.57 -9.90 -7.55
CA LEU A 84 -2.50 -8.85 -7.94
C LEU A 84 -1.84 -7.96 -9.02
N LYS A 85 -2.47 -7.86 -10.19
CA LYS A 85 -2.01 -6.93 -11.23
C LYS A 85 -2.31 -5.49 -10.82
N MET A 86 -1.38 -4.88 -10.10
CA MET A 86 -1.66 -3.68 -9.34
C MET A 86 -2.22 -2.51 -10.14
N ARG A 87 -1.62 -2.24 -11.31
CA ARG A 87 -2.08 -1.19 -12.21
C ARG A 87 -3.54 -1.39 -12.64
N GLU A 88 -3.89 -2.62 -13.01
CA GLU A 88 -5.23 -2.89 -13.51
C GLU A 88 -6.26 -2.82 -12.37
N PHE A 89 -5.96 -3.42 -11.22
CA PHE A 89 -6.81 -3.35 -10.03
C PHE A 89 -7.07 -1.90 -9.57
N ALA A 90 -6.04 -1.07 -9.58
CA ALA A 90 -6.12 0.31 -9.08
C ALA A 90 -6.90 1.23 -10.04
N TYR A 91 -6.63 1.15 -11.36
CA TYR A 91 -7.10 2.17 -12.31
C TYR A 91 -8.35 1.79 -13.13
N ILE A 92 -8.81 0.54 -13.13
CA ILE A 92 -10.03 0.19 -13.89
C ILE A 92 -11.27 0.91 -13.30
N ASN A 93 -11.39 1.03 -11.97
CA ASN A 93 -12.51 1.76 -11.37
C ASN A 93 -12.53 3.24 -11.75
N TYR A 94 -11.35 3.84 -11.94
CA TYR A 94 -11.27 5.21 -12.44
C TYR A 94 -11.84 5.31 -13.87
N LEU A 95 -11.52 4.35 -14.74
CA LEU A 95 -12.12 4.28 -16.07
C LEU A 95 -13.64 4.07 -16.01
N ILE A 96 -14.13 3.24 -15.09
CA ILE A 96 -15.56 3.06 -14.85
C ILE A 96 -16.22 4.38 -14.43
N LYS A 97 -15.62 5.12 -13.49
CA LYS A 97 -16.12 6.44 -13.04
C LYS A 97 -16.14 7.46 -14.19
N ILE A 98 -15.10 7.49 -15.02
CA ILE A 98 -15.06 8.34 -16.22
C ILE A 98 -16.19 7.96 -17.19
N VAL A 99 -16.41 6.66 -17.44
CA VAL A 99 -17.47 6.21 -18.33
C VAL A 99 -18.84 6.61 -17.77
N TYR A 100 -19.12 6.38 -16.48
CA TYR A 100 -20.39 6.81 -15.87
C TYR A 100 -20.62 8.31 -15.99
N SER A 101 -19.60 9.12 -15.72
CA SER A 101 -19.68 10.60 -15.74
C SER A 101 -19.93 11.19 -17.12
N ALA A 102 -19.64 10.45 -18.19
CA ALA A 102 -19.83 10.92 -19.56
C ALA A 102 -21.29 10.74 -20.02
N ASP A 103 -21.82 11.76 -20.71
CA ASP A 103 -23.17 11.74 -21.26
C ASP A 103 -23.37 10.53 -22.18
N GLU A 104 -24.49 9.81 -22.02
CA GLU A 104 -24.87 8.65 -22.86
C GLU A 104 -24.78 8.97 -24.36
N SER A 105 -25.16 10.19 -24.75
CA SER A 105 -25.12 10.65 -26.15
C SER A 105 -23.72 10.76 -26.75
N SER A 106 -22.67 10.66 -25.93
CA SER A 106 -21.28 10.65 -26.37
C SER A 106 -20.86 9.27 -26.88
N PHE A 107 -21.57 8.20 -26.48
CA PHE A 107 -21.22 6.82 -26.81
C PHE A 107 -21.89 6.34 -28.11
N GLY A 108 -21.19 5.44 -28.80
CA GLY A 108 -21.62 4.83 -30.05
C GLY A 108 -22.41 3.54 -29.82
N ASP A 109 -22.57 2.76 -30.89
CA ASP A 109 -23.34 1.52 -30.91
C ASP A 109 -22.49 0.28 -31.23
N LYS A 110 -21.15 0.41 -31.26
CA LYS A 110 -20.27 -0.74 -31.52
C LYS A 110 -20.42 -1.76 -30.40
N TYR A 111 -20.99 -2.90 -30.75
CA TYR A 111 -20.98 -4.09 -29.91
C TYR A 111 -19.57 -4.67 -29.85
N LEU A 112 -19.15 -5.05 -28.64
CA LEU A 112 -17.84 -5.65 -28.38
C LEU A 112 -17.73 -7.04 -29.01
N ASP A 113 -17.11 -7.13 -30.18
CA ASP A 113 -16.41 -8.37 -30.55
C ASP A 113 -15.15 -8.41 -29.70
N ARG A 114 -15.11 -9.32 -28.72
CA ARG A 114 -13.95 -9.53 -27.81
C ARG A 114 -12.69 -9.75 -28.64
N GLY A 115 -11.91 -8.69 -28.86
CA GLY A 115 -10.73 -8.69 -29.72
C GLY A 115 -9.64 -7.75 -29.19
N ASP A 116 -8.41 -7.98 -29.66
CA ASP A 116 -7.18 -7.41 -29.10
C ASP A 116 -7.14 -5.86 -29.10
N GLU A 117 -7.87 -5.19 -30.00
CA GLU A 117 -7.84 -3.73 -30.16
C GLU A 117 -8.37 -2.97 -28.94
N LEU A 118 -9.49 -3.40 -28.33
CA LEU A 118 -10.01 -2.73 -27.12
C LEU A 118 -9.07 -2.98 -25.93
N ASP A 119 -8.53 -4.19 -25.81
CA ASP A 119 -7.58 -4.52 -24.74
C ASP A 119 -6.36 -3.58 -24.81
N GLU A 120 -5.84 -3.33 -26.01
CA GLU A 120 -4.73 -2.38 -26.26
C GLU A 120 -5.09 -0.93 -25.91
N VAL A 121 -6.31 -0.47 -26.24
CA VAL A 121 -6.79 0.88 -25.91
C VAL A 121 -6.93 1.04 -24.39
N ILE A 122 -7.56 0.08 -23.72
CA ILE A 122 -7.70 0.09 -22.26
C ILE A 122 -6.33 0.03 -21.58
N ASP A 123 -5.41 -0.81 -22.04
CA ASP A 123 -4.05 -0.88 -21.50
C ASP A 123 -3.29 0.43 -21.69
N THR A 124 -3.49 1.11 -22.82
CA THR A 124 -2.93 2.43 -23.09
C THR A 124 -3.48 3.49 -22.14
N LEU A 125 -4.80 3.48 -21.90
CA LEU A 125 -5.46 4.37 -20.94
C LEU A 125 -4.94 4.14 -19.51
N LEU A 126 -4.93 2.89 -19.05
CA LEU A 126 -4.41 2.52 -17.73
C LEU A 126 -2.93 2.89 -17.58
N SER A 127 -2.12 2.67 -18.62
CA SER A 127 -0.70 3.06 -18.61
C SER A 127 -0.51 4.57 -18.61
N THR A 128 -1.36 5.32 -19.30
CA THR A 128 -1.32 6.79 -19.32
C THR A 128 -1.57 7.35 -17.92
N GLN A 129 -2.58 6.83 -17.22
CA GLN A 129 -2.88 7.24 -15.84
C GLN A 129 -1.75 6.85 -14.87
N ALA A 130 -1.39 5.57 -14.86
CA ALA A 130 -0.40 5.03 -13.92
C ALA A 130 1.02 5.58 -14.11
N LYS A 131 1.36 6.08 -15.30
CA LYS A 131 2.71 6.58 -15.62
C LYS A 131 2.76 8.08 -15.83
N LEU A 132 1.95 8.63 -16.73
CA LEU A 132 2.08 10.03 -17.16
C LEU A 132 1.39 10.97 -16.16
N VAL A 133 0.11 10.74 -15.86
CA VAL A 133 -0.62 11.56 -14.88
C VAL A 133 0.03 11.45 -13.50
N ARG A 134 0.39 10.23 -13.10
CA ARG A 134 1.16 10.00 -11.89
C ARG A 134 2.49 10.77 -11.88
N ALA A 135 3.26 10.76 -12.97
CA ALA A 135 4.53 11.49 -13.02
C ALA A 135 4.33 13.01 -12.93
N LEU A 136 3.28 13.57 -13.57
CA LEU A 136 2.93 14.99 -13.42
C LEU A 136 2.63 15.33 -11.95
N LYS A 137 1.84 14.49 -11.28
CA LYS A 137 1.54 14.67 -9.86
C LYS A 137 2.78 14.53 -8.98
N HIS A 138 3.64 13.56 -9.25
CA HIS A 138 4.89 13.40 -8.49
C HIS A 138 5.82 14.61 -8.63
N VAL A 139 5.78 15.33 -9.76
CA VAL A 139 6.51 16.59 -9.92
C VAL A 139 5.87 17.70 -9.07
N GLU A 140 4.54 17.82 -9.10
CA GLU A 140 3.78 18.77 -8.26
C GLU A 140 4.03 18.54 -6.76
N ASP A 141 4.04 17.28 -6.33
CA ASP A 141 4.26 16.88 -4.93
C ASP A 141 5.75 16.74 -4.56
N ARG A 142 6.69 17.17 -5.42
CA ARG A 142 8.16 17.06 -5.20
C ARG A 142 8.69 15.64 -4.92
N PHE A 143 7.94 14.60 -5.26
CA PHE A 143 8.44 13.23 -5.37
C PHE A 143 9.46 13.05 -6.49
N ARG A 144 9.43 13.96 -7.47
CA ARG A 144 10.41 14.11 -8.53
C ARG A 144 10.77 15.57 -8.70
N LEU A 145 12.05 15.85 -8.95
CA LEU A 145 12.51 17.18 -9.33
C LEU A 145 12.84 17.21 -10.81
N CYS A 146 12.58 18.36 -11.44
CA CYS A 146 12.95 18.65 -12.82
C CYS A 146 14.32 19.34 -12.84
N ILE A 147 15.32 18.67 -13.38
CA ILE A 147 16.66 19.23 -13.57
C ILE A 147 16.75 19.79 -14.99
N GLU A 148 17.31 20.99 -15.10
CA GLU A 148 17.58 21.62 -16.39
C GLU A 148 18.73 20.90 -17.11
N TYR A 149 18.47 20.38 -18.31
CA TYR A 149 19.54 19.96 -19.22
C TYR A 149 19.96 21.13 -20.11
N PRO A 150 21.26 21.33 -20.39
CA PRO A 150 21.72 22.18 -21.49
C PRO A 150 21.59 21.44 -22.85
N VAL A 151 20.46 20.80 -23.11
CA VAL A 151 20.13 20.21 -24.42
C VAL A 151 19.13 21.15 -25.09
N PRO A 152 19.28 21.48 -26.39
CA PRO A 152 18.41 22.46 -27.03
C PRO A 152 16.95 22.03 -26.85
N MET A 153 16.11 22.97 -26.40
CA MET A 153 14.66 22.80 -26.44
C MET A 153 14.28 22.25 -27.81
N SER A 154 13.96 20.97 -27.87
CA SER A 154 13.26 20.44 -29.03
C SER A 154 11.82 20.93 -28.95
N ASP A 155 11.11 21.02 -30.07
CA ASP A 155 9.68 21.34 -30.09
C ASP A 155 8.81 20.22 -29.43
N ALA A 156 9.32 19.55 -28.38
CA ALA A 156 8.59 18.62 -27.56
C ALA A 156 7.44 19.35 -26.86
N LYS A 157 6.24 18.77 -26.95
CA LYS A 157 5.01 19.40 -26.45
C LYS A 157 4.72 19.13 -24.97
N PHE A 158 5.55 18.31 -24.31
CA PHE A 158 5.30 17.80 -22.95
C PHE A 158 6.51 18.01 -22.04
N LEU A 159 6.27 18.27 -20.76
CA LEU A 159 7.23 18.50 -19.67
C LEU A 159 8.33 17.44 -19.63
N PHE A 160 7.98 16.18 -19.88
CA PHE A 160 8.93 15.06 -19.87
C PHE A 160 9.99 15.13 -20.99
N GLY A 161 9.80 15.98 -22.00
CA GLY A 161 10.78 16.23 -23.06
C GLY A 161 11.69 17.42 -22.79
N ASP A 162 11.37 18.25 -21.79
CA ASP A 162 12.07 19.51 -21.48
C ASP A 162 13.09 19.36 -20.33
N TYR A 163 12.89 18.38 -19.44
CA TYR A 163 13.68 18.22 -18.21
C TYR A 163 14.11 16.78 -17.97
N ASP A 164 15.17 16.62 -17.18
CA ASP A 164 15.49 15.33 -16.54
C ASP A 164 14.71 15.21 -15.24
N LEU A 165 13.84 14.20 -15.14
CA LEU A 165 13.06 13.95 -13.94
C LEU A 165 13.84 13.00 -13.03
N ARG A 166 14.36 13.53 -11.92
CA ARG A 166 15.03 12.72 -10.90
C ARG A 166 14.12 12.40 -9.73
N ASP A 167 14.12 11.13 -9.32
CA ASP A 167 13.45 10.68 -8.11
C ASP A 167 14.10 11.34 -6.88
N THR A 168 13.30 11.67 -5.88
CA THR A 168 13.77 12.28 -4.62
C THR A 168 13.84 11.24 -3.51
N GLU A 169 14.45 11.60 -2.37
CA GLU A 169 14.45 10.75 -1.18
C GLU A 169 13.04 10.30 -0.75
N TYR A 170 11.99 11.08 -1.03
CA TYR A 170 10.61 10.68 -0.75
C TYR A 170 10.14 9.55 -1.65
N ARG A 171 10.44 9.62 -2.95
CA ARG A 171 10.09 8.54 -3.88
C ARG A 171 10.89 7.27 -3.60
N TYR A 172 12.15 7.41 -3.18
CA TYR A 172 12.96 6.28 -2.73
C TYR A 172 12.40 5.63 -1.46
N CYS A 173 12.01 6.44 -0.46
CA CYS A 173 11.29 5.98 0.73
C CYS A 173 10.06 5.13 0.36
N PHE A 174 9.22 5.66 -0.53
CA PHE A 174 8.03 4.96 -1.02
C PHE A 174 8.41 3.63 -1.67
N GLN A 175 9.45 3.59 -2.51
CA GLN A 175 9.90 2.36 -3.18
C GLN A 175 10.43 1.31 -2.20
N ARG A 176 11.23 1.71 -1.20
CA ARG A 176 11.71 0.81 -0.13
C ARG A 176 10.55 0.22 0.66
N CYS A 177 9.56 1.04 1.02
CA CYS A 177 8.36 0.58 1.72
C CYS A 177 7.48 -0.31 0.83
N LEU A 178 7.37 -0.02 -0.48
CA LEU A 178 6.64 -0.84 -1.45
C LEU A 178 7.29 -2.23 -1.59
N LYS A 179 8.61 -2.28 -1.76
CA LYS A 179 9.41 -3.52 -1.80
C LYS A 179 9.14 -4.34 -0.53
N SER A 180 9.28 -3.69 0.62
CA SER A 180 9.06 -4.31 1.92
C SER A 180 7.63 -4.84 2.12
N LEU A 181 6.59 -4.08 1.82
CA LEU A 181 5.21 -4.46 2.18
C LEU A 181 4.52 -5.38 1.16
N ILE A 182 4.86 -5.26 -0.12
CA ILE A 182 4.15 -5.97 -1.20
C ILE A 182 5.07 -6.68 -2.19
N GLY A 183 6.37 -6.76 -1.88
CA GLY A 183 7.39 -7.36 -2.72
C GLY A 183 7.83 -6.49 -3.91
N GLY A 184 7.23 -5.31 -4.12
CA GLY A 184 7.66 -4.37 -5.16
C GLY A 184 7.61 -4.94 -6.58
N ARG A 185 8.77 -5.24 -7.17
CA ARG A 185 8.95 -5.76 -8.53
C ARG A 185 9.01 -7.30 -8.55
N GLU A 186 8.79 -7.91 -9.71
CA GLU A 186 8.82 -9.37 -9.85
C GLU A 186 10.18 -9.99 -9.45
N GLU A 187 11.28 -9.27 -9.66
CA GLU A 187 12.64 -9.67 -9.26
C GLU A 187 12.85 -9.70 -7.74
N GLU A 188 12.09 -8.92 -6.98
CA GLU A 188 12.19 -8.78 -5.52
C GLU A 188 11.31 -9.78 -4.77
N LEU A 189 10.42 -10.50 -5.46
CA LEU A 189 9.44 -11.41 -4.85
C LEU A 189 10.10 -12.56 -4.06
N GLY A 190 11.21 -13.11 -4.55
CA GLY A 190 11.89 -14.21 -3.87
C GLY A 190 12.41 -13.80 -2.49
N LEU A 191 12.94 -12.58 -2.39
CA LEU A 191 13.40 -12.01 -1.13
C LEU A 191 12.23 -11.66 -0.21
N PHE A 192 11.13 -11.13 -0.78
CA PHE A 192 9.92 -10.82 -0.02
C PHE A 192 9.31 -12.07 0.61
N ASP A 193 9.16 -13.15 -0.17
CA ASP A 193 8.63 -14.43 0.31
C ASP A 193 9.52 -15.01 1.41
N LYS A 194 10.84 -14.97 1.21
CA LYS A 194 11.82 -15.41 2.21
C LYS A 194 11.73 -14.58 3.52
N THR A 195 11.62 -13.26 3.41
CA THR A 195 11.43 -12.38 4.57
C THR A 195 10.13 -12.71 5.30
N HIS A 196 9.07 -13.03 4.55
CA HIS A 196 7.79 -13.43 5.14
C HIS A 196 7.91 -14.74 5.93
N GLU A 197 8.61 -15.73 5.38
CA GLU A 197 8.82 -17.04 6.01
C GLU A 197 9.74 -16.99 7.23
N GLN A 198 10.82 -16.21 7.15
CA GLN A 198 11.88 -16.20 8.17
C GLN A 198 11.63 -15.19 9.29
N ILE A 199 11.06 -14.02 8.96
CA ILE A 199 10.96 -12.87 9.89
C ILE A 199 9.51 -12.54 10.22
N ARG A 200 8.59 -12.65 9.26
CA ARG A 200 7.17 -12.25 9.44
C ARG A 200 6.21 -13.41 9.62
N ASN A 201 6.72 -14.57 10.05
CA ASN A 201 5.90 -15.72 10.36
C ASN A 201 5.30 -15.56 11.77
N PHE A 202 4.20 -14.81 11.85
CA PHE A 202 3.50 -14.52 13.10
C PHE A 202 2.52 -15.64 13.46
N GLU A 203 2.35 -15.89 14.77
CA GLU A 203 1.23 -16.70 15.24
C GLU A 203 -0.07 -15.97 14.95
N ARG A 204 -1.00 -16.66 14.26
CA ARG A 204 -2.30 -16.11 13.86
C ARG A 204 -3.38 -17.20 13.85
N PRO A 205 -4.67 -16.83 13.95
CA PRO A 205 -5.76 -17.76 13.78
C PRO A 205 -5.73 -18.45 12.40
N SER A 206 -6.32 -19.65 12.33
CA SER A 206 -6.64 -20.29 11.05
C SER A 206 -7.72 -19.48 10.33
N SER A 207 -7.76 -19.53 8.99
CA SER A 207 -8.86 -18.96 8.22
C SER A 207 -10.23 -19.55 8.57
N ASP A 208 -10.24 -20.79 9.08
CA ASP A 208 -11.45 -21.51 9.46
C ASP A 208 -11.95 -21.16 10.87
N ASP A 209 -11.15 -20.42 11.65
CA ASP A 209 -11.40 -20.07 13.05
C ASP A 209 -11.68 -18.56 13.24
N ILE A 210 -12.11 -17.86 12.18
CA ILE A 210 -12.39 -16.41 12.23
C ILE A 210 -13.79 -16.18 12.81
N ASP A 211 -13.86 -15.91 14.11
CA ASP A 211 -15.11 -15.66 14.83
C ASP A 211 -15.30 -14.18 15.23
N THR A 212 -14.21 -13.41 15.31
CA THR A 212 -14.22 -12.00 15.74
C THR A 212 -13.58 -11.05 14.73
N LEU A 213 -13.88 -9.75 14.85
CA LEU A 213 -13.24 -8.72 14.03
C LEU A 213 -11.73 -8.64 14.27
N GLU A 214 -11.26 -8.97 15.49
CA GLU A 214 -9.84 -9.08 15.80
C GLU A 214 -9.21 -10.26 15.06
N ASP A 215 -9.87 -11.43 15.03
CA ASP A 215 -9.38 -12.61 14.29
C ASP A 215 -9.28 -12.32 12.79
N PHE A 216 -10.27 -11.61 12.23
CA PHE A 216 -10.24 -11.17 10.84
C PHE A 216 -9.06 -10.23 10.58
N GLY A 217 -8.92 -9.19 11.42
CA GLY A 217 -7.85 -8.20 11.33
C GLY A 217 -6.46 -8.82 11.45
N ASP A 218 -6.28 -9.80 12.35
CA ASP A 218 -5.00 -10.49 12.54
C ASP A 218 -4.70 -11.46 11.39
N THR A 219 -5.64 -12.34 11.05
CA THR A 219 -5.44 -13.36 10.01
C THR A 219 -5.02 -12.75 8.68
N PHE A 220 -5.66 -11.63 8.31
CA PHE A 220 -5.45 -10.93 7.05
C PHE A 220 -4.58 -9.67 7.15
N TYR A 221 -3.99 -9.39 8.30
CA TYR A 221 -3.25 -8.16 8.59
C TYR A 221 -2.29 -7.73 7.48
N GLY A 222 -1.39 -8.63 7.05
CA GLY A 222 -0.39 -8.31 6.03
C GLY A 222 -1.05 -7.93 4.70
N PHE A 223 -2.12 -8.63 4.32
CA PHE A 223 -2.85 -8.35 3.09
C PHE A 223 -3.62 -7.03 3.17
N ILE A 224 -4.28 -6.74 4.30
CA ILE A 224 -4.95 -5.46 4.55
C ILE A 224 -3.96 -4.31 4.44
N LEU A 225 -2.76 -4.45 5.02
CA LEU A 225 -1.71 -3.43 4.91
C LEU A 225 -1.24 -3.23 3.47
N SER A 226 -1.04 -4.31 2.71
CA SER A 226 -0.70 -4.22 1.30
C SER A 226 -1.76 -3.42 0.55
N MET A 227 -3.05 -3.74 0.73
CA MET A 227 -4.16 -3.06 0.06
C MET A 227 -4.28 -1.59 0.47
N LEU A 228 -4.04 -1.26 1.74
CA LEU A 228 -4.00 0.13 2.22
C LEU A 228 -2.85 0.91 1.56
N PHE A 229 -1.67 0.31 1.47
CA PHE A 229 -0.52 0.92 0.81
C PHE A 229 -0.74 1.14 -0.70
N ILE A 230 -1.57 0.30 -1.31
CA ILE A 230 -1.98 0.43 -2.71
C ILE A 230 -3.02 1.54 -2.85
N ALA A 231 -4.00 1.60 -1.96
CA ALA A 231 -5.00 2.66 -1.95
C ALA A 231 -4.34 4.04 -1.79
N SER A 232 -3.20 4.09 -1.10
CA SER A 232 -2.35 5.27 -0.98
C SER A 232 -1.33 5.46 -2.11
N ALA A 233 -1.41 4.72 -3.21
CA ALA A 233 -0.44 4.82 -4.31
C ALA A 233 -0.64 6.06 -5.21
N ASP A 234 -1.84 6.63 -5.21
CA ASP A 234 -2.24 7.84 -5.96
C ASP A 234 -3.60 8.38 -5.47
N ASN A 235 -3.89 9.67 -5.68
CA ASN A 235 -5.15 10.28 -5.16
C ASN A 235 -6.36 9.76 -5.93
N THR A 236 -6.22 9.52 -7.24
CA THR A 236 -7.30 8.96 -8.05
C THR A 236 -7.74 7.60 -7.50
N VAL A 237 -6.78 6.76 -7.12
CA VAL A 237 -7.04 5.48 -6.47
C VAL A 237 -7.58 5.67 -5.05
N GLY A 238 -7.00 6.57 -4.26
CA GLY A 238 -7.46 6.88 -2.90
C GLY A 238 -8.91 7.35 -2.84
N ASP A 239 -9.31 8.23 -3.76
CA ASP A 239 -10.68 8.79 -3.84
C ASP A 239 -11.73 7.72 -4.15
N ILE A 240 -11.36 6.68 -4.91
CA ILE A 240 -12.25 5.56 -5.25
C ILE A 240 -12.48 4.64 -4.05
N TYR A 241 -11.46 4.49 -3.20
CA TYR A 241 -11.41 3.47 -2.17
C TYR A 241 -11.56 4.04 -0.74
N GLY A 242 -11.70 5.36 -0.62
CA GLY A 242 -11.74 6.09 0.65
C GLY A 242 -13.13 6.29 1.26
N THR A 243 -14.18 5.77 0.64
CA THR A 243 -15.57 5.96 1.11
C THR A 243 -15.78 5.34 2.49
N MET A 244 -16.20 6.15 3.46
CA MET A 244 -16.53 5.70 4.82
C MET A 244 -17.96 5.16 4.87
N MET A 245 -18.11 3.93 5.35
CA MET A 245 -19.40 3.29 5.57
C MET A 245 -20.17 3.92 6.74
N PRO A 246 -21.51 3.72 6.83
CA PRO A 246 -22.25 4.00 8.04
C PRO A 246 -21.64 3.32 9.27
N ASP A 247 -21.61 4.01 10.41
CA ASP A 247 -20.79 3.61 11.56
C ASP A 247 -21.07 2.20 12.09
N HIS A 248 -22.29 1.69 11.92
CA HIS A 248 -22.70 0.36 12.41
C HIS A 248 -22.26 -0.80 11.50
N VAL A 249 -21.83 -0.52 10.26
CA VAL A 249 -21.45 -1.55 9.28
C VAL A 249 -20.09 -2.13 9.64
N SER A 250 -20.03 -3.45 9.71
CA SER A 250 -18.82 -4.24 9.90
C SER A 250 -18.47 -5.07 8.66
N VAL A 251 -17.28 -5.66 8.66
CA VAL A 251 -16.85 -6.54 7.56
C VAL A 251 -17.66 -7.83 7.48
N PHE A 252 -18.21 -8.30 8.61
CA PHE A 252 -19.09 -9.46 8.63
C PHE A 252 -20.46 -9.14 8.03
N ASP A 253 -21.00 -7.93 8.26
CA ASP A 253 -22.25 -7.52 7.59
C ASP A 253 -22.07 -7.45 6.06
N LEU A 254 -20.93 -6.94 5.59
CA LEU A 254 -20.59 -6.96 4.16
C LEU A 254 -20.44 -8.39 3.63
N SER A 255 -19.90 -9.30 4.44
CA SER A 255 -19.77 -10.71 4.08
C SER A 255 -21.13 -11.40 3.96
N ASP A 256 -22.03 -11.15 4.91
CA ASP A 256 -23.39 -11.67 4.91
C ASP A 256 -24.18 -11.16 3.70
N LEU A 257 -24.03 -9.87 3.34
CA LEU A 257 -24.61 -9.32 2.12
C LEU A 257 -24.14 -10.09 0.88
N PHE A 258 -22.83 -10.29 0.76
CA PHE A 258 -22.24 -10.99 -0.38
C PHE A 258 -22.63 -12.46 -0.44
N ASP A 259 -22.73 -13.14 0.70
CA ASP A 259 -23.17 -14.53 0.78
C ASP A 259 -24.65 -14.67 0.36
N ARG A 260 -25.50 -13.71 0.72
CA ARG A 260 -26.90 -13.68 0.26
C ARG A 260 -27.03 -13.41 -1.22
N ILE A 261 -26.23 -12.49 -1.77
CA ILE A 261 -26.18 -12.24 -3.21
C ILE A 261 -25.65 -13.50 -3.93
N ASP A 262 -24.59 -14.12 -3.42
CA ASP A 262 -24.05 -15.38 -3.94
C ASP A 262 -25.11 -16.50 -3.95
N GLY A 263 -25.93 -16.59 -2.90
CA GLY A 263 -27.04 -17.55 -2.80
C GLY A 263 -28.07 -17.45 -3.91
N GLN A 264 -28.22 -16.27 -4.56
CA GLN A 264 -29.11 -16.09 -5.72
C GLN A 264 -28.61 -16.82 -6.97
N PHE A 265 -27.30 -17.10 -7.01
CA PHE A 265 -26.65 -17.79 -8.12
C PHE A 265 -26.43 -19.27 -7.82
N VAL A 266 -26.97 -19.84 -6.75
CA VAL A 266 -26.79 -21.25 -6.40
C VAL A 266 -28.07 -22.03 -6.72
N ASN A 267 -27.96 -23.12 -7.49
CA ASN A 267 -29.12 -24.00 -7.75
C ASN A 267 -29.44 -24.91 -6.55
N GLU A 268 -30.54 -25.67 -6.63
CA GLU A 268 -30.98 -26.58 -5.55
C GLU A 268 -29.94 -27.67 -5.20
N ASP A 269 -29.01 -27.97 -6.11
CA ASP A 269 -27.93 -28.94 -5.93
C ASP A 269 -26.63 -28.31 -5.39
N GLY A 270 -26.61 -27.00 -5.14
CA GLY A 270 -25.45 -26.27 -4.63
C GLY A 270 -24.46 -25.79 -5.68
N GLU A 271 -24.79 -25.88 -6.98
CA GLU A 271 -23.92 -25.43 -8.07
C GLU A 271 -24.14 -23.95 -8.40
N VAL A 272 -23.04 -23.22 -8.64
CA VAL A 272 -23.08 -21.81 -9.02
C VAL A 272 -23.48 -21.64 -10.50
N MET A 273 -24.67 -21.09 -10.72
CA MET A 273 -25.31 -20.74 -11.99
C MET A 273 -25.05 -19.28 -12.36
N LEU A 274 -23.82 -18.93 -12.76
CA LEU A 274 -23.55 -17.61 -13.33
C LEU A 274 -24.06 -17.55 -14.78
N GLN A 275 -24.86 -16.53 -15.11
CA GLN A 275 -25.48 -16.37 -16.43
C GLN A 275 -24.47 -16.24 -17.58
N ASP A 276 -23.23 -15.79 -17.30
CA ASP A 276 -22.15 -15.65 -18.30
C ASP A 276 -20.76 -16.09 -17.79
N SER A 277 -20.72 -17.08 -16.88
CA SER A 277 -19.51 -17.69 -16.29
C SER A 277 -18.56 -16.77 -15.50
N LYS A 278 -18.78 -15.44 -15.46
CA LYS A 278 -17.79 -14.50 -14.89
C LYS A 278 -18.34 -13.33 -14.07
N LEU A 279 -19.63 -12.99 -14.14
CA LEU A 279 -20.24 -11.91 -13.35
C LEU A 279 -21.61 -12.36 -12.82
N GLY A 280 -21.93 -12.02 -11.57
CA GLY A 280 -23.26 -12.18 -10.99
C GLY A 280 -24.12 -10.96 -11.32
N TRP A 281 -25.35 -11.17 -11.81
CA TRP A 281 -26.27 -10.09 -12.17
C TRP A 281 -27.55 -10.24 -11.35
N THR A 282 -27.93 -9.18 -10.65
CA THR A 282 -29.14 -9.17 -9.82
C THR A 282 -30.09 -8.03 -10.22
N THR A 283 -31.38 -8.20 -9.94
CA THR A 283 -32.38 -7.15 -10.09
C THR A 283 -32.44 -6.25 -8.85
N GLU A 284 -33.08 -5.09 -8.96
CA GLU A 284 -33.31 -4.21 -7.81
C GLU A 284 -34.06 -4.91 -6.69
N GLU A 285 -35.12 -5.65 -7.02
CA GLU A 285 -35.93 -6.39 -6.04
C GLU A 285 -35.10 -7.46 -5.29
N GLU A 286 -34.27 -8.21 -6.02
CA GLU A 286 -33.41 -9.25 -5.44
C GLU A 286 -32.27 -8.66 -4.60
N LEU A 287 -31.66 -7.56 -5.05
CA LEU A 287 -30.64 -6.86 -4.29
C LEU A 287 -31.22 -6.27 -3.01
N THR A 288 -32.37 -5.61 -3.09
CA THR A 288 -33.08 -5.05 -1.94
C THR A 288 -33.46 -6.13 -0.95
N GLN A 289 -33.95 -7.28 -1.41
CA GLN A 289 -34.23 -8.41 -0.51
C GLN A 289 -32.98 -8.89 0.24
N ALA A 290 -31.85 -9.08 -0.46
CA ALA A 290 -30.59 -9.49 0.19
C ALA A 290 -30.08 -8.43 1.17
N GLY A 291 -30.24 -7.16 0.81
CA GLY A 291 -29.91 -6.00 1.62
C GLY A 291 -30.73 -5.89 2.89
N GLU A 292 -32.06 -5.90 2.78
CA GLU A 292 -33.00 -5.88 3.91
C GLU A 292 -32.81 -7.10 4.82
N ASP A 293 -32.52 -8.28 4.27
CA ASP A 293 -32.25 -9.46 5.10
C ASP A 293 -30.93 -9.36 5.89
N THR A 294 -30.03 -8.44 5.52
CA THR A 294 -28.74 -8.21 6.19
C THR A 294 -28.80 -7.01 7.12
N PHE A 295 -29.28 -5.87 6.61
CA PHE A 295 -29.27 -4.57 7.31
C PHE A 295 -30.65 -4.13 7.80
N SER A 296 -31.70 -4.92 7.55
CA SER A 296 -33.09 -4.55 7.88
C SER A 296 -33.44 -3.18 7.28
N ASP A 297 -34.08 -2.31 8.07
CA ASP A 297 -34.51 -0.98 7.63
C ASP A 297 -33.33 -0.03 7.27
N ASP A 298 -32.08 -0.37 7.63
CA ASP A 298 -30.90 0.44 7.30
C ASP A 298 -30.39 0.20 5.87
N TRP A 299 -30.93 -0.79 5.14
CA TRP A 299 -30.47 -1.14 3.79
C TRP A 299 -30.48 0.04 2.81
N GLU A 300 -31.53 0.85 2.77
CA GLU A 300 -31.64 2.00 1.85
C GLU A 300 -30.44 2.94 2.03
N LYS A 301 -30.01 3.15 3.28
CA LYS A 301 -28.84 3.96 3.60
C LYS A 301 -27.55 3.26 3.19
N VAL A 302 -27.41 1.96 3.44
CA VAL A 302 -26.18 1.20 3.11
C VAL A 302 -25.99 1.08 1.61
N GLN A 303 -27.07 0.93 0.83
CA GLN A 303 -27.06 0.82 -0.61
C GLN A 303 -26.32 2.00 -1.28
N GLU A 304 -26.52 3.22 -0.77
CA GLU A 304 -25.83 4.44 -1.24
C GLU A 304 -24.30 4.37 -1.07
N TYR A 305 -23.76 3.49 -0.23
CA TYR A 305 -22.32 3.37 0.02
C TYR A 305 -21.69 2.17 -0.68
N VAL A 306 -22.48 1.25 -1.24
CA VAL A 306 -21.98 0.00 -1.85
C VAL A 306 -22.27 -0.14 -3.34
N VAL A 307 -23.18 0.67 -3.88
CA VAL A 307 -23.57 0.62 -5.30
C VAL A 307 -23.09 1.87 -6.03
N VAL A 308 -22.15 1.68 -6.96
CA VAL A 308 -21.70 2.72 -7.88
C VAL A 308 -22.63 2.78 -9.08
N GLY A 309 -23.08 3.98 -9.43
CA GLY A 309 -23.92 4.24 -10.59
C GLY A 309 -23.73 5.66 -11.12
N GLU A 310 -24.49 6.03 -12.16
CA GLU A 310 -24.42 7.39 -12.75
C GLU A 310 -24.73 8.49 -11.73
N ASP A 311 -25.70 8.23 -10.84
CA ASP A 311 -26.13 9.17 -9.81
C ASP A 311 -25.34 9.02 -8.49
N ASN A 312 -24.43 8.04 -8.40
CA ASN A 312 -23.70 7.72 -7.18
C ASN A 312 -22.26 7.26 -7.44
N LEU A 313 -21.39 8.20 -7.80
CA LEU A 313 -20.00 7.93 -8.19
C LEU A 313 -19.03 7.81 -7.01
N ASP A 314 -19.49 8.09 -5.79
CA ASP A 314 -18.67 8.14 -4.58
C ASP A 314 -18.93 6.94 -3.65
N ALA A 315 -19.82 6.03 -4.03
CA ALA A 315 -19.97 4.75 -3.36
C ALA A 315 -18.68 3.91 -3.45
N HIS A 316 -18.49 3.06 -2.45
CA HIS A 316 -17.45 2.05 -2.49
C HIS A 316 -17.81 1.01 -3.57
N PRO A 317 -16.90 0.66 -4.49
CA PRO A 317 -17.22 -0.09 -5.72
C PRO A 317 -17.46 -1.60 -5.51
N PHE A 318 -18.29 -1.99 -4.55
CA PHE A 318 -18.67 -3.39 -4.35
C PHE A 318 -19.64 -3.89 -5.43
N LEU A 319 -20.58 -3.05 -5.83
CA LEU A 319 -21.64 -3.34 -6.81
C LEU A 319 -21.72 -2.20 -7.82
N PHE A 320 -22.19 -2.50 -9.02
CA PHE A 320 -22.29 -1.53 -10.11
C PHE A 320 -23.68 -1.54 -10.73
N GLU A 321 -24.34 -0.39 -10.79
CA GLU A 321 -25.59 -0.22 -11.51
C GLU A 321 -25.30 -0.02 -13.01
N VAL A 322 -25.85 -0.89 -13.87
CA VAL A 322 -25.65 -0.80 -15.33
C VAL A 322 -26.99 -0.91 -16.04
N THR A 323 -27.29 0.06 -16.89
CA THR A 323 -28.41 0.00 -17.82
C THR A 323 -27.99 -0.74 -19.09
N ILE A 324 -28.71 -1.80 -19.43
CA ILE A 324 -28.41 -2.64 -20.61
C ILE A 324 -29.65 -2.86 -21.48
N ASN A 325 -29.40 -3.05 -22.77
CA ASN A 325 -30.43 -3.38 -23.75
C ASN A 325 -30.63 -4.90 -23.86
N VAL A 326 -31.68 -5.42 -23.21
CA VAL A 326 -31.96 -6.87 -23.20
C VAL A 326 -32.93 -7.24 -24.34
N PRO A 327 -32.59 -8.21 -25.20
CA PRO A 327 -33.48 -8.68 -26.24
C PRO A 327 -34.69 -9.42 -25.63
N TYR A 328 -35.90 -8.95 -25.89
CA TYR A 328 -37.14 -9.57 -25.39
C TYR A 328 -37.97 -10.24 -26.50
N TYR A 329 -37.59 -10.05 -27.76
CA TYR A 329 -38.22 -10.71 -28.92
C TYR A 329 -37.22 -10.87 -30.06
N GLN A 330 -37.03 -12.11 -30.52
CA GLN A 330 -36.10 -12.43 -31.61
C GLN A 330 -36.85 -13.19 -32.71
N GLN A 331 -36.83 -12.64 -33.94
CA GLN A 331 -37.46 -13.25 -35.11
C GLN A 331 -36.38 -13.51 -36.16
N GLN A 332 -36.31 -14.73 -36.69
CA GLN A 332 -35.31 -15.12 -37.69
C GLN A 332 -35.33 -14.16 -38.90
N GLY A 333 -34.16 -13.59 -39.23
CA GLY A 333 -34.00 -12.63 -40.33
C GLY A 333 -34.39 -11.18 -40.02
N ARG A 334 -34.68 -10.82 -38.75
CA ARG A 334 -34.89 -9.44 -38.30
C ARG A 334 -33.99 -9.12 -37.09
N PRO A 335 -33.60 -7.84 -36.90
CA PRO A 335 -32.94 -7.41 -35.68
C PRO A 335 -33.80 -7.74 -34.45
N PRO A 336 -33.20 -8.20 -33.33
CA PRO A 336 -33.92 -8.42 -32.08
C PRO A 336 -34.56 -7.11 -31.60
N LYS A 337 -35.75 -7.21 -31.00
CA LYS A 337 -36.29 -6.08 -30.23
C LYS A 337 -35.70 -6.12 -28.83
N THR A 338 -35.08 -5.02 -28.43
CA THR A 338 -34.48 -4.83 -27.11
C THR A 338 -35.36 -3.94 -26.24
N ARG A 339 -35.22 -4.08 -24.93
CA ARG A 339 -35.75 -3.16 -23.93
C ARG A 339 -34.62 -2.80 -22.97
N GLU A 340 -34.57 -1.55 -22.53
CA GLU A 340 -33.66 -1.13 -21.49
C GLU A 340 -34.07 -1.75 -20.16
N GLN A 341 -33.09 -2.28 -19.43
CA GLN A 341 -33.24 -2.77 -18.07
C GLN A 341 -32.03 -2.37 -17.26
N THR A 342 -32.26 -1.84 -16.07
CA THR A 342 -31.23 -1.67 -15.05
C THR A 342 -30.93 -3.01 -14.38
N ARG A 343 -29.64 -3.27 -14.17
CA ARG A 343 -29.08 -4.45 -13.49
C ARG A 343 -28.01 -4.01 -12.51
N PHE A 344 -27.90 -4.72 -11.41
CA PHE A 344 -26.80 -4.55 -10.47
C PHE A 344 -25.81 -5.68 -10.69
N ILE A 345 -24.58 -5.31 -11.03
CA ILE A 345 -23.51 -6.20 -11.39
C ILE A 345 -22.65 -6.42 -10.15
N TYR A 346 -22.52 -7.69 -9.76
CA TYR A 346 -21.74 -8.16 -8.64
C TYR A 346 -20.48 -8.89 -9.13
N PRO A 347 -19.33 -8.20 -9.16
CA PRO A 347 -18.04 -8.82 -9.45
C PRO A 347 -17.50 -9.54 -8.20
N ARG A 348 -18.02 -10.74 -7.96
CA ARG A 348 -17.78 -11.56 -6.75
C ARG A 348 -16.35 -11.51 -6.20
N TRP A 349 -15.35 -11.89 -7.00
CA TRP A 349 -13.96 -11.97 -6.54
C TRP A 349 -13.39 -10.60 -6.19
N TYR A 350 -13.79 -9.58 -6.95
CA TYR A 350 -13.38 -8.21 -6.67
C TYR A 350 -14.01 -7.66 -5.39
N ALA A 351 -15.31 -7.81 -5.21
CA ALA A 351 -16.02 -7.40 -3.99
C ALA A 351 -15.45 -8.08 -2.74
N GLN A 352 -15.12 -9.37 -2.82
CA GLN A 352 -14.48 -10.10 -1.71
C GLN A 352 -13.10 -9.54 -1.35
N LEU A 353 -12.31 -9.08 -2.33
CA LEU A 353 -11.03 -8.42 -2.08
C LEU A 353 -11.20 -7.03 -1.47
N LEU A 354 -12.23 -6.29 -1.88
CA LEU A 354 -12.51 -4.96 -1.36
C LEU A 354 -12.82 -4.94 0.14
N ARG A 355 -13.33 -6.04 0.71
CA ARG A 355 -13.52 -6.17 2.16
C ARG A 355 -12.24 -5.90 2.95
N TYR A 356 -11.10 -6.38 2.44
CA TYR A 356 -9.80 -6.17 3.10
C TYR A 356 -9.34 -4.73 2.95
N GLN A 357 -9.63 -4.11 1.81
CA GLN A 357 -9.28 -2.71 1.57
C GLN A 357 -10.10 -1.76 2.45
N ILE A 358 -11.41 -1.99 2.59
CA ILE A 358 -12.30 -1.12 3.36
C ILE A 358 -12.16 -1.33 4.87
N PHE A 359 -11.69 -2.50 5.33
CA PHE A 359 -11.62 -2.86 6.75
C PHE A 359 -11.04 -1.75 7.66
N PRO A 360 -9.90 -1.10 7.33
CA PRO A 360 -9.35 -0.02 8.17
C PRO A 360 -10.28 1.19 8.34
N LEU A 361 -11.23 1.39 7.42
CA LEU A 361 -12.18 2.52 7.41
C LEU A 361 -13.49 2.21 8.16
N LEU A 362 -13.73 0.96 8.55
CA LEU A 362 -14.97 0.55 9.22
C LEU A 362 -14.95 0.95 10.70
N ARG A 363 -16.07 1.52 11.18
CA ARG A 363 -16.25 1.91 12.58
C ARG A 363 -16.80 0.78 13.46
N ASN A 364 -17.43 -0.25 12.87
CA ASN A 364 -17.89 -1.46 13.56
C ASN A 364 -18.85 -1.21 14.75
N GLY A 365 -19.57 -0.10 14.75
CA GLY A 365 -20.58 0.26 15.74
C GLY A 365 -20.00 0.44 17.15
N ASN A 366 -20.26 -0.52 18.03
CA ASN A 366 -19.79 -0.51 19.43
C ASN A 366 -18.48 -1.29 19.64
N ALA A 367 -18.01 -2.00 18.62
CA ALA A 367 -16.71 -2.66 18.64
C ALA A 367 -15.60 -1.67 18.24
N ASP A 368 -14.35 -2.07 18.47
CA ASP A 368 -13.20 -1.29 18.01
C ASP A 368 -13.26 -1.11 16.49
N SER A 369 -12.89 0.08 16.02
CA SER A 369 -12.79 0.35 14.59
C SER A 369 -11.72 -0.53 13.95
N GLY A 370 -11.83 -0.79 12.65
CA GLY A 370 -10.85 -1.61 11.95
C GLY A 370 -9.42 -1.06 12.09
N HIS A 371 -9.25 0.26 12.10
CA HIS A 371 -7.96 0.90 12.37
C HIS A 371 -7.42 0.60 13.78
N GLU A 372 -8.25 0.68 14.82
CA GLU A 372 -7.86 0.37 16.21
C GLU A 372 -7.48 -1.11 16.38
N ILE A 373 -8.24 -2.02 15.74
CA ILE A 373 -7.93 -3.44 15.70
C ILE A 373 -6.56 -3.66 15.06
N LEU A 374 -6.29 -3.07 13.90
CA LEU A 374 -5.01 -3.20 13.22
C LEU A 374 -3.85 -2.63 14.06
N ASN A 375 -4.04 -1.51 14.76
CA ASN A 375 -3.02 -0.96 15.66
C ASN A 375 -2.70 -1.91 16.82
N THR A 376 -3.74 -2.56 17.38
CA THR A 376 -3.59 -3.55 18.44
C THR A 376 -2.80 -4.78 17.94
N VAL A 377 -3.17 -5.29 16.76
CA VAL A 377 -2.45 -6.39 16.10
C VAL A 377 -1.00 -6.00 15.79
N ALA A 378 -0.75 -4.80 15.27
CA ALA A 378 0.59 -4.29 14.99
C ALA A 378 1.47 -4.29 16.24
N THR A 379 0.91 -3.82 17.37
CA THR A 379 1.60 -3.77 18.66
C THR A 379 1.96 -5.18 19.17
N ARG A 380 1.02 -6.14 19.05
CA ARG A 380 1.29 -7.55 19.39
C ARG A 380 2.40 -8.14 18.50
N ARG A 381 2.32 -7.91 17.19
CA ARG A 381 3.29 -8.40 16.21
C ARG A 381 4.65 -7.75 16.34
N GLY A 382 4.75 -6.53 16.87
CA GLY A 382 6.04 -5.88 17.18
C GLY A 382 6.93 -6.75 18.06
N LYS A 383 6.36 -7.32 19.13
CA LYS A 383 7.10 -8.23 20.03
C LYS A 383 7.52 -9.52 19.34
N GLN A 384 6.61 -10.14 18.59
CA GLN A 384 6.95 -11.36 17.82
C GLN A 384 7.97 -11.07 16.71
N PHE A 385 7.96 -9.87 16.15
CA PHE A 385 8.91 -9.45 15.13
C PHE A 385 10.34 -9.34 15.70
N GLU A 386 10.49 -8.81 16.92
CA GLU A 386 11.75 -8.82 17.68
C GLU A 386 12.25 -10.27 17.91
N GLU A 387 11.37 -11.15 18.40
CA GLU A 387 11.67 -12.56 18.64
C GLU A 387 12.09 -13.30 17.36
N ASN A 388 11.39 -13.05 16.25
CA ASN A 388 11.69 -13.66 14.96
C ASN A 388 13.02 -13.18 14.40
N LEU A 389 13.33 -11.89 14.49
CA LEU A 389 14.63 -11.34 14.09
C LEU A 389 15.77 -11.91 14.94
N TYR A 390 15.57 -12.01 16.25
CA TYR A 390 16.52 -12.69 17.15
C TYR A 390 16.78 -14.14 16.71
N GLY A 391 15.70 -14.89 16.45
CA GLY A 391 15.76 -16.27 15.97
C GLY A 391 16.54 -16.38 14.66
N TYR A 392 16.20 -15.55 13.67
CA TYR A 392 16.86 -15.52 12.38
C TYR A 392 18.36 -15.22 12.50
N LEU A 393 18.75 -14.14 13.20
CA LEU A 393 20.16 -13.76 13.37
C LEU A 393 20.97 -14.85 14.09
N THR A 394 20.40 -15.44 15.14
CA THR A 394 21.05 -16.55 15.85
C THR A 394 21.24 -17.77 14.95
N ASP A 395 20.26 -18.08 14.11
CA ASP A 395 20.31 -19.21 13.18
C ASP A 395 21.28 -18.97 12.01
N GLN A 396 21.55 -17.70 11.65
CA GLN A 396 22.67 -17.31 10.77
C GLN A 396 24.04 -17.41 11.45
N GLY A 397 24.09 -17.68 12.75
CA GLY A 397 25.32 -17.90 13.50
C GLY A 397 25.87 -16.67 14.22
N PHE A 398 25.15 -15.54 14.21
CA PHE A 398 25.54 -14.37 15.00
C PHE A 398 25.41 -14.64 16.50
N GLU A 399 26.32 -14.08 17.29
CA GLU A 399 26.11 -13.95 18.73
C GLU A 399 25.12 -12.79 18.95
N CYS A 400 23.89 -13.13 19.35
CA CYS A 400 22.77 -12.20 19.45
C CYS A 400 22.11 -12.29 20.83
N TYR A 401 21.68 -11.15 21.36
CA TYR A 401 21.00 -11.02 22.66
C TYR A 401 19.69 -10.27 22.45
N HIS A 402 18.57 -10.86 22.88
CA HIS A 402 17.23 -10.31 22.73
C HIS A 402 16.79 -9.58 24.01
N SER A 403 16.16 -8.41 23.87
CA SER A 403 15.67 -7.59 24.98
C SER A 403 16.81 -7.39 26.01
N ALA A 404 17.92 -6.85 25.53
CA ALA A 404 19.13 -6.67 26.32
C ALA A 404 18.98 -5.41 27.18
N GLU A 405 19.14 -5.52 28.51
CA GLU A 405 18.91 -4.43 29.45
C GLU A 405 20.06 -4.30 30.47
N ILE A 406 20.35 -3.06 30.90
CA ILE A 406 21.31 -2.76 31.98
C ILE A 406 20.56 -2.75 33.31
N PRO A 407 20.85 -3.66 34.25
CA PRO A 407 20.10 -3.76 35.51
C PRO A 407 20.11 -2.46 36.32
N GLY A 408 18.92 -1.91 36.57
CA GLY A 408 18.72 -0.72 37.41
C GLY A 408 18.91 0.62 36.68
N GLU A 409 19.14 0.61 35.37
CA GLU A 409 19.13 1.79 34.51
C GLU A 409 17.83 1.83 33.70
N ASP A 410 16.90 2.70 34.12
CA ASP A 410 15.60 2.84 33.46
C ASP A 410 15.75 3.21 31.98
N SER A 411 14.95 2.58 31.11
CA SER A 411 14.94 2.83 29.66
C SER A 411 16.24 2.50 28.93
N SER A 412 17.03 1.57 29.45
CA SER A 412 18.28 1.11 28.82
C SER A 412 18.09 -0.06 27.84
N GLU A 413 16.90 -0.62 27.72
CA GLU A 413 16.62 -1.77 26.86
C GLU A 413 16.96 -1.52 25.38
N ILE A 414 17.67 -2.47 24.79
CA ILE A 414 17.98 -2.59 23.37
C ILE A 414 17.33 -3.88 22.87
N ASP A 415 16.47 -3.77 21.85
CA ASP A 415 15.68 -4.89 21.35
C ASP A 415 16.57 -6.06 20.91
N LEU A 416 17.64 -5.79 20.14
CA LEU A 416 18.68 -6.78 19.80
C LEU A 416 20.09 -6.19 19.89
N LEU A 417 20.98 -6.89 20.60
CA LEU A 417 22.42 -6.63 20.61
C LEU A 417 23.14 -7.76 19.90
N VAL A 418 23.82 -7.45 18.79
CA VAL A 418 24.44 -8.46 17.90
C VAL A 418 25.94 -8.21 17.78
N VAL A 419 26.72 -9.28 17.90
CA VAL A 419 28.16 -9.27 17.67
C VAL A 419 28.43 -9.92 16.32
N ASN A 420 28.93 -9.11 15.39
CA ASN A 420 29.44 -9.59 14.11
C ASN A 420 30.98 -9.65 14.19
N ASP A 421 31.50 -10.77 14.68
CA ASP A 421 32.94 -10.98 14.83
C ASP A 421 33.66 -11.03 13.47
N GLU A 422 32.98 -11.44 12.39
CA GLU A 422 33.57 -11.56 11.05
C GLU A 422 33.94 -10.18 10.48
N GLU A 423 33.03 -9.22 10.63
CA GLU A 423 33.24 -7.83 10.18
C GLU A 423 33.81 -6.91 11.28
N GLY A 424 33.98 -7.43 12.50
CA GLY A 424 34.46 -6.65 13.64
C GLY A 424 33.48 -5.55 14.07
N GLU A 425 32.18 -5.84 14.03
CA GLU A 425 31.11 -4.88 14.32
C GLU A 425 30.25 -5.29 15.54
N LEU A 426 29.74 -4.29 16.26
CA LEU A 426 28.77 -4.44 17.33
C LEU A 426 27.50 -3.68 16.94
N TRP A 427 26.40 -4.40 16.75
CA TRP A 427 25.14 -3.85 16.28
C TRP A 427 24.17 -3.69 17.45
N PHE A 428 23.69 -2.46 17.63
CA PHE A 428 22.52 -2.15 18.45
C PHE A 428 21.35 -1.98 17.51
N ILE A 429 20.33 -2.84 17.64
CA ILE A 429 19.16 -2.84 16.76
C ILE A 429 17.91 -2.54 17.59
N GLU A 430 17.18 -1.52 17.17
CA GLU A 430 15.82 -1.25 17.62
C GLU A 430 14.85 -1.76 16.54
N CYS A 431 13.91 -2.60 16.92
CA CYS A 431 12.94 -3.21 16.03
C CYS A 431 11.62 -2.43 16.06
N LYS A 432 11.00 -2.24 14.90
CA LYS A 432 9.68 -1.59 14.80
C LYS A 432 8.80 -2.32 13.79
N TYR A 433 7.63 -2.77 14.21
CA TYR A 433 6.61 -3.27 13.29
C TYR A 433 5.42 -2.31 13.27
N LEU A 434 5.22 -1.63 12.16
CA LEU A 434 4.38 -0.43 12.05
C LEU A 434 3.34 -0.56 10.94
N MET A 435 2.19 0.09 11.13
CA MET A 435 1.25 0.33 10.04
C MET A 435 1.76 1.47 9.14
N PRO A 436 1.57 1.37 7.80
CA PRO A 436 1.87 2.46 6.88
C PRO A 436 0.98 3.66 7.16
N GLU A 437 1.47 4.84 6.83
CA GLU A 437 0.65 6.04 6.79
C GLU A 437 -0.27 6.04 5.57
N ILE A 438 -1.31 6.88 5.63
CA ILE A 438 -2.10 7.19 4.44
C ILE A 438 -1.28 8.05 3.47
N LEU A 439 -1.64 8.01 2.18
CA LEU A 439 -1.01 8.84 1.14
C LEU A 439 0.52 8.71 1.04
N MET A 440 1.10 7.54 1.35
CA MET A 440 2.55 7.27 1.27
C MET A 440 3.19 7.58 -0.09
N ASN A 441 2.41 7.77 -1.14
CA ASN A 441 2.88 8.18 -2.46
C ASN A 441 2.99 9.72 -2.64
N THR A 442 2.77 10.51 -1.59
CA THR A 442 2.90 11.98 -1.58
C THR A 442 3.95 12.41 -0.55
N ALA A 443 4.46 13.64 -0.68
CA ALA A 443 5.41 14.19 0.27
C ALA A 443 4.84 14.19 1.69
N GLU A 444 3.57 14.57 1.84
CA GLU A 444 2.87 14.59 3.12
C GLU A 444 2.85 13.22 3.80
N GLY A 445 2.47 12.14 3.09
CA GLY A 445 2.42 10.81 3.70
C GLY A 445 3.80 10.29 4.12
N VAL A 446 4.85 10.63 3.37
CA VAL A 446 6.24 10.30 3.75
C VAL A 446 6.72 11.16 4.93
N GLU A 447 6.32 12.43 5.00
CA GLU A 447 6.61 13.31 6.13
C GLU A 447 5.89 12.86 7.40
N ASP A 448 4.67 12.35 7.30
CA ASP A 448 3.95 11.71 8.41
C ASP A 448 4.70 10.47 8.89
N LEU A 449 5.20 9.64 7.97
CA LEU A 449 6.01 8.48 8.34
C LEU A 449 7.31 8.90 9.02
N ASN A 450 7.99 9.95 8.54
CA ASN A 450 9.16 10.51 9.20
C ASN A 450 8.81 10.94 10.63
N ALA A 451 7.69 11.64 10.84
CA ALA A 451 7.23 12.06 12.16
C ALA A 451 6.94 10.87 13.08
N LYS A 452 6.40 9.76 12.56
CA LYS A 452 6.23 8.51 13.33
C LYS A 452 7.54 7.97 13.86
N PHE A 453 8.57 7.91 13.02
CA PHE A 453 9.90 7.44 13.42
C PHE A 453 10.58 8.42 14.37
N ASP A 454 10.45 9.71 14.12
CA ASP A 454 10.94 10.78 15.01
C ASP A 454 10.36 10.68 16.42
N HIS A 455 9.06 10.40 16.51
CA HIS A 455 8.40 10.16 17.78
C HIS A 455 8.87 8.87 18.47
N LYS A 456 8.94 7.75 17.73
CA LYS A 456 9.21 6.42 18.30
C LYS A 456 10.68 6.09 18.56
N VAL A 457 11.61 6.73 17.85
CA VAL A 457 13.06 6.43 17.94
C VAL A 457 13.82 7.57 18.62
N PHE A 458 13.47 8.81 18.30
CA PHE A 458 14.19 9.99 18.75
C PHE A 458 13.45 10.78 19.82
N ASN A 459 12.29 10.32 20.27
CA ASN A 459 11.47 10.97 21.28
C ASN A 459 11.19 12.46 20.97
N ILE A 460 10.97 12.76 19.68
CA ILE A 460 10.60 14.11 19.22
C ILE A 460 9.07 14.22 19.23
N GLU A 461 8.53 15.26 19.87
CA GLU A 461 7.10 15.52 19.85
C GLU A 461 6.62 15.80 18.41
N ALA A 462 5.50 15.19 18.03
CA ALA A 462 4.90 15.33 16.71
C ALA A 462 3.39 15.50 16.88
N ASP A 463 2.84 16.55 16.27
CA ASP A 463 1.45 17.01 16.49
C ASP A 463 0.39 15.93 16.22
N ARG A 464 0.70 14.94 15.37
CA ARG A 464 -0.23 13.86 14.97
C ARG A 464 -0.20 12.62 15.88
N TYR A 465 0.70 12.53 16.86
CA TYR A 465 0.80 11.38 17.76
C TYR A 465 0.53 11.78 19.21
N GLU A 466 -0.49 11.18 19.81
CA GLU A 466 -0.86 11.45 21.21
C GLU A 466 0.14 10.81 22.20
N GLY A 467 0.51 11.59 23.21
CA GLY A 467 1.42 11.18 24.28
C GLY A 467 2.77 11.88 24.21
N SER A 468 3.33 12.27 25.36
CA SER A 468 4.71 12.72 25.42
C SER A 468 5.64 11.51 25.28
N PRO A 469 6.69 11.59 24.45
CA PRO A 469 7.70 10.55 24.39
C PRO A 469 8.24 10.23 25.79
N THR A 470 8.37 8.96 26.13
CA THR A 470 8.90 8.50 27.42
C THR A 470 10.21 7.76 27.23
N GLY A 471 11.08 7.82 28.25
CA GLY A 471 12.38 7.17 28.22
C GLY A 471 13.46 7.94 27.45
N LEU A 472 14.59 7.27 27.22
CA LEU A 472 15.72 7.81 26.45
C LEU A 472 15.52 7.54 24.95
N PRO A 473 15.85 8.49 24.06
CA PRO A 473 15.90 8.21 22.65
C PRO A 473 16.98 7.17 22.32
N PHE A 474 16.78 6.43 21.23
CA PHE A 474 17.61 5.27 20.89
C PHE A 474 19.11 5.56 20.81
N PRO A 475 19.59 6.65 20.16
CA PRO A 475 21.01 7.00 20.17
C PRO A 475 21.60 7.10 21.59
N GLU A 476 20.88 7.74 22.51
CA GLU A 476 21.29 7.97 23.90
C GLU A 476 21.25 6.68 24.73
N LYS A 477 20.31 5.76 24.44
CA LYS A 477 20.34 4.41 25.01
C LYS A 477 21.66 3.73 24.65
N VAL A 478 22.05 3.73 23.37
CA VAL A 478 23.30 3.13 22.92
C VAL A 478 24.52 3.81 23.58
N GLU A 479 24.54 5.14 23.68
CA GLU A 479 25.63 5.84 24.40
C GLU A 479 25.74 5.42 25.88
N THR A 480 24.65 4.97 26.50
CA THR A 480 24.66 4.44 27.86
C THR A 480 25.34 3.06 27.90
N TRP A 481 25.02 2.19 26.93
CA TRP A 481 25.69 0.89 26.75
C TRP A 481 27.19 1.00 26.48
N LEU A 482 27.61 1.96 25.66
CA LEU A 482 29.03 2.15 25.32
C LEU A 482 29.89 2.62 26.50
N ARG A 483 29.28 3.03 27.63
CA ARG A 483 30.00 3.39 28.86
C ARG A 483 30.31 2.19 29.76
N LEU A 484 29.73 1.02 29.47
CA LEU A 484 29.99 -0.19 30.23
C LEU A 484 31.43 -0.67 30.04
N ASN A 485 32.03 -1.13 31.13
CA ASN A 485 33.34 -1.75 31.16
C ASN A 485 33.24 -3.26 30.92
N PRO A 486 34.34 -3.93 30.53
CA PRO A 486 34.38 -5.38 30.51
C PRO A 486 34.00 -5.95 31.88
N ALA A 487 33.21 -7.03 31.87
CA ALA A 487 32.61 -7.69 33.04
C ALA A 487 31.46 -6.92 33.74
N ASP A 488 31.07 -5.74 33.26
CA ASP A 488 29.78 -5.15 33.65
C ASP A 488 28.64 -6.06 33.19
N ARG A 489 27.60 -6.16 34.01
CA ARG A 489 26.51 -7.12 33.81
C ARG A 489 25.38 -6.52 33.00
N PHE A 490 24.74 -7.35 32.19
CA PHE A 490 23.46 -7.05 31.55
C PHE A 490 22.56 -8.27 31.59
N THR A 491 21.27 -8.07 31.36
CA THR A 491 20.29 -9.14 31.24
C THR A 491 19.80 -9.24 29.80
N ALA A 492 19.46 -10.45 29.35
CA ALA A 492 18.86 -10.69 28.04
C ALA A 492 17.92 -11.90 28.11
N GLN A 493 16.93 -11.93 27.23
CA GLN A 493 16.00 -13.06 27.11
C GLN A 493 16.59 -14.18 26.25
N ASN A 494 16.41 -15.43 26.70
CA ASN A 494 16.72 -16.61 25.90
C ASN A 494 15.54 -17.01 24.99
N LYS A 495 15.70 -18.08 24.18
CA LYS A 495 14.64 -18.58 23.27
C LYS A 495 13.34 -19.00 23.98
N ASP A 496 13.35 -19.21 25.30
CA ASP A 496 12.15 -19.51 26.10
C ASP A 496 11.53 -18.25 26.75
N GLY A 497 12.02 -17.05 26.41
CA GLY A 497 11.61 -15.78 27.01
C GLY A 497 12.08 -15.59 28.46
N LYS A 498 13.04 -16.38 28.93
CA LYS A 498 13.60 -16.26 30.29
C LYS A 498 14.78 -15.32 30.29
N GLU A 499 14.74 -14.38 31.23
CA GLU A 499 15.84 -13.47 31.51
C GLU A 499 17.06 -14.22 32.07
N MET A 500 18.22 -13.94 31.49
CA MET A 500 19.51 -14.53 31.82
C MET A 500 20.52 -13.40 32.06
N GLU A 501 21.43 -13.60 33.03
CA GLU A 501 22.51 -12.65 33.31
C GLU A 501 23.72 -12.95 32.40
N HIS A 502 24.28 -11.89 31.82
CA HIS A 502 25.43 -11.90 30.93
C HIS A 502 26.44 -10.83 31.36
N GLU A 503 27.65 -10.89 30.79
CA GLU A 503 28.73 -9.95 31.08
C GLU A 503 29.27 -9.36 29.77
N MET A 504 29.54 -8.06 29.77
CA MET A 504 30.18 -7.36 28.65
C MET A 504 31.57 -7.94 28.38
N LYS A 505 31.80 -8.44 27.17
CA LYS A 505 33.10 -9.04 26.80
C LYS A 505 34.15 -7.96 26.54
N GLY A 506 35.39 -8.24 26.94
CA GLY A 506 36.49 -7.28 26.80
C GLY A 506 36.80 -6.84 25.36
N GLY A 507 36.56 -7.69 24.37
CA GLY A 507 36.80 -7.37 22.96
C GLY A 507 35.74 -6.49 22.31
N TRP A 508 34.55 -6.33 22.93
CA TRP A 508 33.46 -5.58 22.31
C TRP A 508 33.71 -4.08 22.21
N GLN A 509 34.55 -3.52 23.11
CA GLN A 509 34.91 -2.10 23.07
C GLN A 509 35.80 -1.74 21.87
N ASP A 510 36.42 -2.74 21.24
CA ASP A 510 37.26 -2.56 20.05
C ASP A 510 36.46 -2.72 18.74
N LEU A 511 35.19 -3.15 18.81
CA LEU A 511 34.33 -3.34 17.65
C LEU A 511 33.77 -2.02 17.12
N LYS A 512 33.56 -1.94 15.80
CA LYS A 512 32.89 -0.81 15.16
C LYS A 512 31.40 -0.86 15.50
N VAL A 513 30.91 0.18 16.17
CA VAL A 513 29.49 0.25 16.58
C VAL A 513 28.61 0.65 15.40
N ARG A 514 27.50 -0.06 15.22
CA ARG A 514 26.40 0.33 14.33
C ARG A 514 25.10 0.46 15.13
N LYS A 515 24.36 1.53 14.88
CA LYS A 515 23.04 1.79 15.45
C LYS A 515 22.04 1.61 14.32
N MET A 516 21.14 0.65 14.43
CA MET A 516 20.19 0.32 13.37
C MET A 516 18.76 0.32 13.91
N VAL A 517 17.84 0.83 13.10
CA VAL A 517 16.42 0.59 13.28
C VAL A 517 15.99 -0.33 12.14
N VAL A 518 15.47 -1.51 12.50
CA VAL A 518 14.97 -2.50 11.54
C VAL A 518 13.45 -2.55 11.64
N SER A 519 12.77 -2.41 10.50
CA SER A 519 11.32 -2.32 10.48
C SER A 519 10.70 -2.84 9.19
N ASN A 520 9.40 -3.12 9.16
CA ASN A 520 8.69 -3.37 7.91
C ASN A 520 8.51 -2.09 7.07
N LEU A 521 8.78 -0.91 7.63
CA LEU A 521 8.74 0.39 6.97
C LEU A 521 10.00 1.19 7.27
N VAL A 522 10.31 2.19 6.47
CA VAL A 522 11.47 3.06 6.73
C VAL A 522 11.12 4.52 6.44
N PRO A 523 11.68 5.48 7.19
CA PRO A 523 11.54 6.89 6.87
C PRO A 523 12.35 7.25 5.62
N SER A 524 12.17 8.47 5.14
CA SER A 524 12.88 8.99 3.95
C SER A 524 14.39 9.11 4.12
N TYR A 525 14.85 9.25 5.36
CA TYR A 525 16.25 9.31 5.67
C TYR A 525 16.85 7.92 5.86
N ILE A 526 17.96 7.68 5.18
CA ILE A 526 18.72 6.42 5.29
C ILE A 526 19.43 6.36 6.64
N GLN A 527 19.92 7.51 7.12
CA GLN A 527 20.56 7.65 8.41
C GLN A 527 20.14 8.96 9.08
N LYS A 528 19.96 8.96 10.41
CA LYS A 528 19.74 10.17 11.23
C LYS A 528 20.41 10.00 12.59
N ASP A 529 21.16 11.00 13.03
CA ASP A 529 21.89 10.98 14.31
C ASP A 529 22.71 9.70 14.51
N THR A 530 23.44 9.29 13.47
CA THR A 530 24.23 8.03 13.37
C THR A 530 23.43 6.73 13.33
N VAL A 531 22.09 6.78 13.46
CA VAL A 531 21.20 5.61 13.35
C VAL A 531 20.83 5.35 11.90
N GLU A 532 21.13 4.15 11.43
CA GLU A 532 20.75 3.65 10.10
C GLU A 532 19.33 3.07 10.12
N PHE A 533 18.55 3.30 9.07
CA PHE A 533 17.19 2.78 8.95
C PHE A 533 17.14 1.76 7.82
N ARG A 534 16.75 0.53 8.15
CA ARG A 534 16.64 -0.58 7.20
C ARG A 534 15.26 -1.21 7.31
N THR A 535 14.74 -1.61 6.16
CA THR A 535 13.63 -2.56 6.15
C THR A 535 14.17 -3.93 6.60
N ASP A 536 13.30 -4.81 7.08
CA ASP A 536 13.65 -6.20 7.34
C ASP A 536 14.16 -6.94 6.09
N MET A 537 13.63 -6.61 4.90
CA MET A 537 14.17 -7.11 3.62
C MET A 537 15.61 -6.61 3.40
N GLU A 538 15.89 -5.34 3.65
CA GLU A 538 17.24 -4.76 3.48
C GLU A 538 18.23 -5.25 4.55
N LEU A 539 17.75 -5.65 5.73
CA LEU A 539 18.58 -6.36 6.71
C LEU A 539 19.00 -7.73 6.16
N LEU A 540 18.05 -8.46 5.56
CA LEU A 540 18.29 -9.77 4.97
C LEU A 540 19.31 -9.65 3.82
N GLU A 541 19.11 -8.70 2.92
CA GLU A 541 20.05 -8.37 1.83
C GLU A 541 21.47 -8.06 2.36
N MET A 542 21.56 -7.23 3.40
CA MET A 542 22.84 -6.89 4.03
C MET A 542 23.57 -8.11 4.58
N ILE A 543 22.86 -9.08 5.16
CA ILE A 543 23.45 -10.30 5.72
C ILE A 543 23.87 -11.29 4.63
N GLU A 544 23.22 -11.23 3.46
CA GLU A 544 23.49 -12.12 2.32
C GLU A 544 24.50 -11.53 1.33
N ASP A 545 25.20 -10.45 1.72
CA ASP A 545 26.17 -9.69 0.92
C ASP A 545 25.58 -9.10 -0.38
N GLU A 546 24.28 -8.79 -0.39
CA GLU A 546 23.53 -8.17 -1.49
C GLU A 546 23.00 -6.77 -1.08
N ASP A 547 23.81 -5.95 -0.39
CA ASP A 547 23.36 -4.65 0.18
C ASP A 547 23.09 -3.58 -0.89
N ASP A 548 21.80 -3.41 -1.24
CA ASP A 548 21.30 -2.45 -2.24
C ASP A 548 20.82 -1.11 -1.62
N VAL A 549 21.23 -0.78 -0.39
CA VAL A 549 20.83 0.48 0.27
C VAL A 549 21.75 1.64 -0.15
N TYR A 550 21.15 2.72 -0.66
CA TYR A 550 21.88 3.88 -1.16
C TYR A 550 22.67 4.57 -0.04
N THR A 551 23.79 5.19 -0.37
CA THR A 551 24.54 6.03 0.58
C THR A 551 24.21 7.51 0.41
N VAL A 552 24.44 8.34 1.42
CA VAL A 552 24.22 9.79 1.33
C VAL A 552 25.55 10.49 1.04
N GLU A 553 25.58 11.35 0.04
CA GLU A 553 26.70 12.24 -0.27
C GLU A 553 26.20 13.69 -0.34
N TYR A 554 26.86 14.58 0.40
CA TYR A 554 26.49 15.98 0.51
C TYR A 554 27.24 16.84 -0.49
#